data_AF-A0A947DKM4-F1
#
_entry.id   AF-A0A947DKM4-F1
#
_cell.length_a   1.000
_cell.length_b   1.000
_cell.length_c   1.000
_cell.angle_alpha   90.00
_cell.angle_beta   90.00
_cell.angle_gamma   90.00
#
_symmetry.space_group_name_H-M   'P 1'
#
loop_
_entity.id
_entity.type
_entity.pdbx_description
1 polymer ?
#
loop_
_entity_poly.entity_id
_entity_poly.type
_entity_poly.pdbx_seq_one_letter_code
_entity_poly.pdbx_strand_id
1 'polypeptide(L)'
;MPNHLDRGDWTLSYGQFCRRYNRWKGTQKLSMRQTYRGGEKMLVDYCGMTMSLTHLVTGEITQAQIFVACLGASNYTFAEATESQTLANWLGSHQRALEFFGGVPEEIIPDNLKSGVTDPCRYEPGINRSYQGFAEHYHVAVVPARPKAPRDKSKVEKAVQEVERQILARLRNQTFHRLSDLNDAIRPLLDQLNNRTMYAYGMSRRELFEQVDRDALKPLPKYPFVFATWKRAKVSPDYHISLDTHYYSVPYWHVGHQVMVKTTEHLVEVFYDNQRIATHARSMTPYRHTTLDHHMPPEHWAYKRQSKETFLAWAHQIGPHTHTQVETIFKSKDHDEQAFRSLKGLQNLATRHGSERLENACKRANTLGMSGYRRLKHILQHHLDQTPVFVEVPALPSSDHENVRGRAYYN
;
A
#
# COMPACT_ATOMS: atom_id res chain seq x y z
N MET A 1 -57.72 -19.44 26.60
CA MET A 1 -57.04 -19.03 27.85
C MET A 1 -57.35 -17.56 28.09
N PRO A 2 -58.34 -17.22 28.93
CA PRO A 2 -58.70 -15.84 29.23
C PRO A 2 -57.68 -15.24 30.20
N ASN A 3 -57.08 -14.11 29.83
CA ASN A 3 -56.22 -13.31 30.69
C ASN A 3 -57.02 -12.78 31.89
N HIS A 4 -56.87 -13.43 33.04
CA HIS A 4 -57.19 -12.86 34.34
C HIS A 4 -56.12 -11.83 34.69
N LEU A 5 -56.39 -10.56 34.39
CA LEU A 5 -55.79 -9.45 35.11
C LEU A 5 -56.82 -8.95 36.12
N ASP A 6 -56.43 -8.95 37.39
CA ASP A 6 -57.20 -8.55 38.56
C ASP A 6 -58.09 -7.33 38.31
N ARG A 7 -59.40 -7.53 38.40
CA ARG A 7 -60.42 -6.48 38.40
C ARG A 7 -60.66 -5.94 39.82
N GLY A 8 -59.58 -5.64 40.54
CA GLY A 8 -59.62 -4.92 41.81
C GLY A 8 -59.14 -3.49 41.60
N ASP A 9 -60.07 -2.52 41.66
CA ASP A 9 -59.84 -1.09 41.91
C ASP A 9 -59.04 -0.22 40.91
N TRP A 10 -59.01 -0.58 39.62
CA TRP A 10 -58.51 0.34 38.60
C TRP A 10 -59.67 1.08 37.92
N THR A 11 -59.92 2.34 38.30
CA THR A 11 -60.92 3.24 37.69
C THR A 11 -60.55 3.75 36.28
N LEU A 12 -59.47 3.24 35.67
CA LEU A 12 -59.00 3.65 34.35
C LEU A 12 -59.03 2.49 33.34
N SER A 13 -59.58 2.76 32.15
CA SER A 13 -59.47 1.83 31.03
C SER A 13 -58.04 1.79 30.47
N TYR A 14 -57.64 0.66 29.88
CA TYR A 14 -56.30 0.44 29.30
C TYR A 14 -55.89 1.55 28.31
N GLY A 15 -56.81 1.99 27.43
CA GLY A 15 -56.53 3.08 26.48
C GLY A 15 -56.34 4.44 27.15
N GLN A 16 -56.93 4.66 28.32
CA GLN A 16 -56.76 5.88 29.10
C GLN A 16 -55.44 5.84 29.90
N PHE A 17 -55.07 4.67 30.43
CA PHE A 17 -53.75 4.41 31.00
C PHE A 17 -52.65 4.65 29.96
N CYS A 18 -52.72 4.03 28.77
CA CYS A 18 -51.71 4.20 27.71
C CYS A 18 -51.55 5.67 27.29
N ARG A 19 -52.64 6.44 27.19
CA ARG A 19 -52.57 7.89 26.89
C ARG A 19 -51.90 8.68 28.01
N ARG A 20 -52.27 8.45 29.27
CA ARG A 20 -51.67 9.14 30.43
C ARG A 20 -50.19 8.75 30.59
N TYR A 21 -49.89 7.47 30.45
CA TYR A 21 -48.53 6.94 30.48
C TYR A 21 -47.68 7.53 29.35
N ASN A 22 -48.19 7.58 28.11
CA ASN A 22 -47.45 8.20 26.99
C ASN A 22 -47.25 9.71 27.18
N ARG A 23 -48.23 10.42 27.75
CA ARG A 23 -48.09 11.83 28.11
C ARG A 23 -47.01 12.04 29.18
N TRP A 24 -47.05 11.27 30.26
CA TRP A 24 -46.04 11.31 31.31
C TRP A 24 -44.66 10.88 30.79
N LYS A 25 -44.58 9.80 30.01
CA LYS A 25 -43.34 9.34 29.35
C LYS A 25 -42.77 10.40 28.41
N GLY A 26 -43.62 11.22 27.80
CA GLY A 26 -43.23 12.40 27.01
C GLY A 26 -42.57 13.48 27.87
N THR A 27 -43.04 13.72 29.10
CA THR A 27 -42.46 14.72 30.02
C THR A 27 -41.18 14.26 30.70
N GLN A 28 -40.93 12.95 30.79
CA GLN A 28 -39.67 12.41 31.34
C GLN A 28 -38.47 12.58 30.39
N LYS A 29 -38.70 12.83 29.10
CA LYS A 29 -37.65 12.95 28.08
C LYS A 29 -37.06 14.36 28.03
N LEU A 30 -36.49 14.84 29.14
CA LEU A 30 -35.76 16.11 29.17
C LEU A 30 -34.61 16.09 28.14
N SER A 31 -34.49 17.14 27.32
CA SER A 31 -33.42 17.31 26.34
C SER A 31 -32.58 18.52 26.69
N MET A 32 -31.26 18.36 26.75
CA MET A 32 -30.35 19.49 26.88
C MET A 32 -30.21 20.19 25.53
N ARG A 33 -30.31 21.52 25.52
CA ARG A 33 -30.01 22.31 24.33
C ARG A 33 -28.51 22.29 24.11
N GLN A 34 -28.08 21.79 22.96
CA GLN A 34 -26.68 21.86 22.55
C GLN A 34 -26.38 23.29 22.08
N THR A 35 -25.32 23.88 22.62
CA THR A 35 -24.76 25.16 22.16
C THR A 35 -23.57 24.83 21.28
N TYR A 36 -23.51 25.42 20.09
CA TYR A 36 -22.42 25.23 19.13
C TYR A 36 -21.69 26.56 18.98
N ARG A 37 -20.41 26.59 19.34
CA ARG A 37 -19.54 27.73 19.07
C ARG A 37 -19.05 27.67 17.63
N GLY A 38 -18.77 28.84 17.05
CA GLY A 38 -18.18 28.93 15.73
C GLY A 38 -16.83 28.20 15.67
N GLY A 39 -16.58 27.46 14.60
CA GLY A 39 -15.37 26.67 14.38
C GLY A 39 -15.22 25.43 15.27
N GLU A 40 -16.15 25.17 16.19
CA GLU A 40 -16.00 24.11 17.19
C GLU A 40 -16.25 22.72 16.58
N LYS A 41 -17.41 22.52 15.96
CA LYS A 41 -17.91 21.18 15.61
C LYS A 41 -18.33 21.09 14.16
N MET A 42 -17.79 20.09 13.45
CA MET A 42 -18.28 19.60 12.18
C MET A 42 -18.94 18.25 12.38
N LEU A 43 -20.20 18.13 12.00
CA LEU A 43 -20.92 16.86 12.05
C LEU A 43 -20.95 16.25 10.64
N VAL A 44 -20.74 14.95 10.54
CA VAL A 44 -20.60 14.25 9.26
C VAL A 44 -21.43 12.98 9.22
N ASP A 45 -22.06 12.73 8.07
CA ASP A 45 -22.88 11.54 7.83
C ASP A 45 -23.00 11.23 6.33
N TYR A 46 -23.56 10.05 6.00
CA TYR A 46 -24.02 9.73 4.65
C TYR A 46 -25.54 9.85 4.57
N CYS A 47 -26.06 10.34 3.44
CA CYS A 47 -27.48 10.24 3.16
C CYS A 47 -27.93 8.78 3.07
N GLY A 48 -29.17 8.52 3.49
CA GLY A 48 -29.81 7.22 3.23
C GLY A 48 -30.16 7.05 1.75
N MET A 49 -30.46 8.16 1.07
CA MET A 49 -30.69 8.18 -0.38
C MET A 49 -29.38 8.14 -1.18
N THR A 50 -29.33 7.26 -2.17
CA THR A 50 -28.23 7.15 -3.15
C THR A 50 -28.64 7.69 -4.52
N MET A 51 -27.67 7.98 -5.37
CA MET A 51 -27.88 8.43 -6.75
C MET A 51 -27.33 7.40 -7.74
N SER A 52 -28.11 7.08 -8.77
CA SER A 52 -27.71 6.12 -9.82
C SER A 52 -26.68 6.71 -10.78
N LEU A 53 -25.62 5.95 -11.05
CA LEU A 53 -24.67 6.20 -12.12
C LEU A 53 -24.76 5.05 -13.14
N THR A 54 -25.05 5.38 -14.39
CA THR A 54 -25.22 4.40 -15.47
C THR A 54 -23.96 4.34 -16.33
N HIS A 55 -23.32 3.17 -16.40
CA HIS A 55 -22.14 2.96 -17.22
C HIS A 55 -22.49 3.08 -18.72
N LEU A 56 -21.74 3.91 -19.46
CA LEU A 56 -22.05 4.27 -20.86
C LEU A 56 -22.09 3.08 -21.82
N VAL A 57 -21.20 2.10 -21.62
CA VAL A 57 -21.07 0.94 -22.54
C VAL A 57 -21.93 -0.24 -22.11
N THR A 58 -21.83 -0.67 -20.85
CA THR A 58 -22.53 -1.85 -20.33
C THR A 58 -23.97 -1.59 -19.91
N GLY A 59 -24.36 -0.34 -19.67
CA GLY A 59 -25.66 0.00 -19.08
C GLY A 59 -25.80 -0.37 -17.60
N GLU A 60 -24.73 -0.85 -16.96
CA GLU A 60 -24.73 -1.23 -15.55
C GLU A 60 -24.97 0.00 -14.65
N ILE A 61 -25.84 -0.15 -13.65
CA ILE A 61 -26.17 0.93 -12.71
C ILE A 61 -25.44 0.70 -11.39
N THR A 62 -24.62 1.66 -11.00
CA THR A 62 -23.98 1.72 -9.68
C THR A 62 -24.63 2.81 -8.82
N GLN A 63 -24.55 2.68 -7.50
CA GLN A 63 -25.20 3.60 -6.55
C GLN A 63 -24.15 4.46 -5.85
N ALA A 64 -24.08 5.73 -6.24
CA ALA A 64 -23.25 6.73 -5.59
C ALA A 64 -23.81 7.09 -4.21
N GLN A 65 -22.91 7.16 -3.23
CA GLN A 65 -23.20 7.49 -1.84
C GLN A 65 -23.02 8.99 -1.64
N ILE A 66 -23.95 9.65 -0.95
CA ILE A 66 -23.89 11.10 -0.75
C ILE A 66 -23.33 11.41 0.64
N PHE A 67 -22.10 11.91 0.68
CA PHE A 67 -21.48 12.39 1.90
C PHE A 67 -21.99 13.79 2.24
N VAL A 68 -22.28 14.04 3.52
CA VAL A 68 -22.73 15.34 4.02
C VAL A 68 -21.90 15.73 5.24
N ALA A 69 -21.40 16.97 5.24
CA ALA A 69 -20.77 17.59 6.41
C ALA A 69 -21.46 18.92 6.73
N CYS A 70 -21.58 19.26 8.00
CA CYS A 70 -22.28 20.46 8.46
C CYS A 70 -21.60 21.07 9.68
N LEU A 71 -21.31 22.38 9.65
CA LEU A 71 -20.82 23.11 10.82
C LEU A 71 -21.95 23.35 11.82
N GLY A 72 -21.72 23.03 13.09
CA GLY A 72 -22.76 23.04 14.13
C GLY A 72 -23.37 24.42 14.40
N ALA A 73 -22.55 25.48 14.31
CA ALA A 73 -22.96 26.85 14.60
C ALA A 73 -23.78 27.46 13.45
N SER A 74 -23.19 27.53 12.24
CA SER A 74 -23.85 28.14 11.07
C SER A 74 -24.85 27.24 10.34
N ASN A 75 -24.77 25.91 10.53
CA ASN A 75 -25.38 24.92 9.65
C ASN A 75 -24.86 24.97 8.20
N TYR A 76 -23.71 25.61 7.95
CA TYR A 76 -23.09 25.64 6.63
C TYR A 76 -22.73 24.24 6.21
N THR A 77 -23.27 23.84 5.06
CA THR A 77 -23.38 22.44 4.65
C THR A 77 -22.50 22.20 3.44
N PHE A 78 -21.76 21.11 3.47
CA PHE A 78 -21.06 20.52 2.35
C PHE A 78 -21.75 19.20 1.98
N ALA A 79 -21.85 18.92 0.68
CA ALA A 79 -22.36 17.65 0.19
C ALA A 79 -21.64 17.25 -1.10
N GLU A 80 -21.36 15.97 -1.25
CA GLU A 80 -20.76 15.41 -2.46
C GLU A 80 -21.18 13.96 -2.67
N ALA A 81 -21.13 13.52 -3.92
CA ALA A 81 -21.25 12.12 -4.29
C ALA A 81 -19.89 11.43 -4.24
N THR A 82 -19.89 10.21 -3.70
CA THR A 82 -18.73 9.31 -3.58
C THR A 82 -19.10 7.93 -4.11
N GLU A 83 -18.10 7.15 -4.54
CA GLU A 83 -18.34 5.81 -5.11
C GLU A 83 -18.81 4.81 -4.05
N SER A 84 -18.37 4.98 -2.81
CA SER A 84 -18.66 4.06 -1.72
C SER A 84 -18.39 4.70 -0.36
N GLN A 85 -18.84 4.05 0.72
CA GLN A 85 -18.55 4.44 2.10
C GLN A 85 -17.25 3.80 2.65
N THR A 86 -16.32 3.43 1.77
CA THR A 86 -15.01 2.90 2.19
C THR A 86 -14.23 3.96 2.96
N LEU A 87 -13.28 3.54 3.81
CA LEU A 87 -12.48 4.47 4.60
C LEU A 87 -11.69 5.47 3.74
N ALA A 88 -11.21 5.05 2.57
CA ALA A 88 -10.50 5.93 1.65
C ALA A 88 -11.42 7.08 1.17
N ASN A 89 -12.63 6.73 0.74
CA ASN A 89 -13.63 7.72 0.31
C ASN A 89 -14.09 8.59 1.48
N TRP A 90 -14.31 8.00 2.66
CA TRP A 90 -14.68 8.72 3.87
C TRP A 90 -13.66 9.81 4.24
N LEU A 91 -12.37 9.47 4.33
CA LEU A 91 -11.32 10.44 4.66
C LEU A 91 -11.08 11.44 3.53
N GLY A 92 -11.20 11.00 2.26
CA GLY A 92 -11.16 11.89 1.11
C GLY A 92 -12.28 12.94 1.16
N SER A 93 -13.49 12.54 1.56
CA SER A 93 -14.62 13.45 1.75
C SER A 93 -14.41 14.43 2.90
N HIS A 94 -13.79 13.99 3.99
CA HIS A 94 -13.42 14.90 5.08
C HIS A 94 -12.46 15.96 4.59
N GLN A 95 -11.41 15.57 3.88
CA GLN A 95 -10.46 16.53 3.32
C GLN A 95 -11.15 17.55 2.41
N ARG A 96 -11.97 17.10 1.45
CA ARG A 96 -12.70 18.01 0.55
C ARG A 96 -13.69 18.91 1.29
N ALA A 97 -14.31 18.42 2.37
CA ALA A 97 -15.16 19.24 3.22
C ALA A 97 -14.36 20.33 3.96
N LEU A 98 -13.20 19.99 4.53
CA LEU A 98 -12.31 20.97 5.19
C LEU A 98 -11.81 22.02 4.19
N GLU A 99 -11.45 21.61 2.98
CA GLU A 99 -11.09 22.52 1.88
C GLU A 99 -12.27 23.44 1.50
N PHE A 100 -13.49 22.90 1.41
CA PHE A 100 -14.71 23.68 1.15
C PHE A 100 -15.02 24.71 2.23
N PHE A 101 -14.82 24.36 3.51
CA PHE A 101 -14.98 25.29 4.63
C PHE A 101 -13.83 26.29 4.74
N GLY A 102 -12.70 26.04 4.07
CA GLY A 102 -11.51 26.89 4.11
C GLY A 102 -10.75 26.81 5.43
N GLY A 103 -10.98 25.77 6.25
CA GLY A 103 -10.38 25.64 7.57
C GLY A 103 -10.77 24.35 8.29
N VAL A 104 -10.15 24.12 9.44
CA VAL A 104 -10.33 22.91 10.25
C VAL A 104 -11.08 23.23 11.55
N PRO A 105 -12.16 22.49 11.88
CA PRO A 105 -12.85 22.66 13.15
C PRO A 105 -12.02 22.12 14.33
N GLU A 106 -12.44 22.38 15.56
CA GLU A 106 -11.84 21.74 16.74
C GLU A 106 -12.16 20.23 16.80
N GLU A 107 -13.39 19.86 16.42
CA GLU A 107 -13.94 18.52 16.57
C GLU A 107 -14.75 18.08 15.34
N ILE A 108 -14.56 16.83 14.93
CA ILE A 108 -15.35 16.14 13.91
C ILE A 108 -16.15 15.04 14.59
N ILE A 109 -17.47 15.07 14.37
CA ILE A 109 -18.43 14.18 15.01
C ILE A 109 -19.03 13.25 13.95
N PRO A 110 -18.48 12.03 13.78
CA PRO A 110 -19.04 11.04 12.87
C PRO A 110 -20.21 10.25 13.48
N ASP A 111 -21.20 9.95 12.64
CA ASP A 111 -22.43 9.24 13.03
C ASP A 111 -22.23 7.73 13.28
N ASN A 112 -21.35 7.12 12.49
CA ASN A 112 -21.14 5.68 12.43
C ASN A 112 -19.66 5.33 12.47
N LEU A 113 -19.22 4.81 13.61
CA LEU A 113 -17.88 4.30 13.80
C LEU A 113 -17.60 2.99 13.06
N LYS A 114 -18.57 2.31 12.43
CA LYS A 114 -18.32 0.99 11.79
C LYS A 114 -17.26 1.05 10.68
N SER A 115 -17.19 2.15 9.92
CA SER A 115 -16.14 2.37 8.92
C SER A 115 -14.81 2.83 9.53
N GLY A 116 -14.80 3.25 10.80
CA GLY A 116 -13.65 3.81 11.53
C GLY A 116 -13.20 3.03 12.77
N VAL A 117 -13.75 1.85 13.06
CA VAL A 117 -13.46 1.07 14.28
C VAL A 117 -13.08 -0.36 13.96
N THR A 118 -11.89 -0.73 14.38
CA THR A 118 -11.41 -2.12 14.39
C THR A 118 -11.91 -2.91 15.60
N ASP A 119 -12.33 -2.25 16.69
CA ASP A 119 -12.90 -2.90 17.87
C ASP A 119 -13.82 -1.95 18.70
N PRO A 120 -15.13 -2.22 18.85
CA PRO A 120 -16.07 -1.33 19.55
C PRO A 120 -15.92 -1.44 21.08
N CYS A 121 -14.84 -0.87 21.64
CA CYS A 121 -14.75 -0.64 23.08
C CYS A 121 -15.48 0.67 23.47
N ARG A 122 -16.34 0.58 24.48
CA ARG A 122 -17.21 1.68 24.96
C ARG A 122 -16.43 2.79 25.68
N TYR A 123 -15.21 2.54 26.11
CA TYR A 123 -14.37 3.47 26.88
C TYR A 123 -13.15 3.97 26.09
N GLU A 124 -12.61 3.15 25.18
CA GLU A 124 -11.53 3.52 24.25
C GLU A 124 -11.81 2.90 22.87
N PRO A 125 -12.67 3.49 22.03
CA PRO A 125 -12.86 2.99 20.68
C PRO A 125 -11.52 3.07 19.94
N GLY A 126 -10.98 1.93 19.53
CA GLY A 126 -9.77 1.89 18.71
C GLY A 126 -10.07 2.51 17.34
N ILE A 127 -9.85 3.82 17.22
CA ILE A 127 -9.96 4.55 15.96
C ILE A 127 -9.04 3.87 14.95
N ASN A 128 -9.54 3.63 13.74
CA ASN A 128 -8.76 3.11 12.64
C ASN A 128 -7.48 3.96 12.48
N ARG A 129 -6.30 3.33 12.42
CA ARG A 129 -5.01 4.03 12.33
C ARG A 129 -4.95 5.08 11.21
N SER A 130 -5.64 4.84 10.09
CA SER A 130 -5.71 5.82 8.99
C SER A 130 -6.53 7.05 9.38
N TYR A 131 -7.61 6.88 10.14
CA TYR A 131 -8.44 7.98 10.63
C TYR A 131 -7.74 8.73 11.79
N GLN A 132 -7.00 8.01 12.63
CA GLN A 132 -6.11 8.64 13.61
C GLN A 132 -5.04 9.49 12.92
N GLY A 133 -4.37 8.96 11.88
CA GLY A 133 -3.40 9.73 11.10
C GLY A 133 -4.01 10.96 10.43
N PHE A 134 -5.27 10.89 10.00
CA PHE A 134 -6.02 12.05 9.51
C PHE A 134 -6.23 13.09 10.62
N ALA A 135 -6.69 12.66 11.79
CA ALA A 135 -6.92 13.52 12.94
C ALA A 135 -5.63 14.25 13.39
N GLU A 136 -4.52 13.52 13.40
CA GLU A 136 -3.18 14.06 13.70
C GLU A 136 -2.71 15.07 12.64
N HIS A 137 -2.89 14.78 11.34
CA HIS A 137 -2.49 15.66 10.23
C HIS A 137 -3.22 17.01 10.26
N TYR A 138 -4.52 17.00 10.56
CA TYR A 138 -5.34 18.21 10.63
C TYR A 138 -5.42 18.82 12.04
N HIS A 139 -4.80 18.22 13.06
CA HIS A 139 -4.90 18.62 14.46
C HIS A 139 -6.35 18.82 14.95
N VAL A 140 -7.19 17.82 14.63
CA VAL A 140 -8.63 17.81 14.91
C VAL A 140 -9.00 16.62 15.78
N ALA A 141 -9.90 16.82 16.73
CA ALA A 141 -10.43 15.73 17.54
C ALA A 141 -11.53 14.99 16.76
N VAL A 142 -11.45 13.66 16.68
CA VAL A 142 -12.55 12.84 16.15
C VAL A 142 -13.31 12.24 17.32
N VAL A 143 -14.51 12.73 17.56
CA VAL A 143 -15.34 12.34 18.71
C VAL A 143 -16.67 11.81 18.20
N PRO A 144 -16.78 10.48 18.11
CA PRO A 144 -17.99 9.85 17.58
C PRO A 144 -19.22 10.15 18.42
N ALA A 145 -20.34 10.37 17.75
CA ALA A 145 -21.61 10.55 18.42
C ALA A 145 -21.99 9.28 19.22
N ARG A 146 -22.56 9.47 20.42
CA ARG A 146 -22.88 8.36 21.32
C ARG A 146 -23.88 7.38 20.67
N PRO A 147 -23.60 6.06 20.65
CA PRO A 147 -24.54 5.08 20.14
C PRO A 147 -25.90 5.16 20.87
N LYS A 148 -26.99 5.11 20.11
CA LYS A 148 -28.37 5.21 20.62
C LYS A 148 -28.72 6.53 21.33
N ALA A 149 -27.99 7.62 21.03
CA ALA A 149 -28.34 8.97 21.46
C ALA A 149 -28.67 9.86 20.23
N PRO A 150 -29.92 9.82 19.71
CA PRO A 150 -30.32 10.59 18.52
C PRO A 150 -30.11 12.11 18.63
N ARG A 151 -29.97 12.61 19.86
CA ARG A 151 -29.98 14.05 20.16
C ARG A 151 -28.65 14.75 19.89
N ASP A 152 -27.54 14.01 19.90
CA ASP A 152 -26.21 14.56 19.56
C ASP A 152 -26.07 14.82 18.04
N LYS A 153 -27.03 14.31 17.25
CA LYS A 153 -26.96 14.20 15.77
C LYS A 153 -27.94 15.12 15.03
N SER A 154 -28.77 15.87 15.75
CA SER A 154 -29.89 16.63 15.15
C SER A 154 -29.49 17.63 14.04
N LYS A 155 -28.27 18.17 14.10
CA LYS A 155 -27.76 19.11 13.09
C LYS A 155 -27.45 18.42 11.76
N VAL A 156 -26.74 17.28 11.79
CA VAL A 156 -26.39 16.56 10.55
C VAL A 156 -27.59 15.83 9.97
N GLU A 157 -28.47 15.27 10.79
CA GLU A 157 -29.74 14.68 10.32
C GLU A 157 -30.58 15.70 9.56
N LYS A 158 -30.66 16.94 10.06
CA LYS A 158 -31.36 18.02 9.37
C LYS A 158 -30.63 18.43 8.09
N ALA A 159 -29.30 18.49 8.09
CA ALA A 159 -28.52 18.80 6.89
C ALA A 159 -28.71 17.74 5.80
N VAL A 160 -28.68 16.46 6.16
CA VAL A 160 -28.98 15.33 5.26
C VAL A 160 -30.38 15.47 4.67
N GLN A 161 -31.40 15.73 5.48
CA GLN A 161 -32.76 15.95 4.97
C GLN A 161 -32.87 17.13 4.00
N GLU A 162 -32.13 18.22 4.24
CA GLU A 162 -32.09 19.36 3.33
C GLU A 162 -31.36 19.02 2.03
N VAL A 163 -30.26 18.27 2.09
CA VAL A 163 -29.54 17.77 0.91
C VAL A 163 -30.45 16.85 0.09
N GLU A 164 -31.12 15.88 0.71
CA GLU A 164 -32.06 14.99 0.04
C GLU A 164 -33.18 15.77 -0.67
N ARG A 165 -33.78 16.75 0.00
CA ARG A 165 -34.94 17.50 -0.53
C ARG A 165 -34.58 18.59 -1.52
N GLN A 166 -33.50 19.34 -1.29
CA GLN A 166 -33.14 20.50 -2.10
C GLN A 166 -32.18 20.17 -3.23
N ILE A 167 -31.41 19.09 -3.10
CA ILE A 167 -30.40 18.69 -4.07
C ILE A 167 -30.84 17.40 -4.76
N LEU A 168 -30.85 16.26 -4.05
CA LEU A 168 -31.04 14.95 -4.67
C LEU A 168 -32.41 14.81 -5.34
N ALA A 169 -33.47 15.30 -4.69
CA ALA A 169 -34.80 15.29 -5.28
C ALA A 169 -34.88 16.08 -6.58
N ARG A 170 -34.06 17.13 -6.80
CA ARG A 170 -34.06 17.88 -8.07
C ARG A 170 -33.26 17.16 -9.15
N LEU A 171 -32.28 16.37 -8.76
CA LEU A 171 -31.43 15.59 -9.67
C LEU A 171 -32.02 14.20 -10.01
N ARG A 172 -33.07 13.75 -9.30
CA ARG A 172 -33.64 12.39 -9.43
C ARG A 172 -34.10 11.96 -10.83
N ASN A 173 -34.38 12.91 -11.72
CA ASN A 173 -34.83 12.67 -13.09
C ASN A 173 -33.70 12.86 -14.12
N GLN A 174 -32.47 13.08 -13.67
CA GLN A 174 -31.30 13.23 -14.54
C GLN A 174 -30.48 11.94 -14.51
N THR A 175 -29.91 11.58 -15.66
CA THR A 175 -29.02 10.43 -15.79
C THR A 175 -27.58 10.90 -15.74
N PHE A 176 -26.79 10.28 -14.87
CA PHE A 176 -25.36 10.56 -14.74
C PHE A 176 -24.55 9.34 -15.13
N HIS A 177 -23.41 9.56 -15.76
CA HIS A 177 -22.53 8.50 -16.25
C HIS A 177 -21.19 8.45 -15.52
N ARG A 178 -20.75 9.59 -14.98
CA ARG A 178 -19.54 9.72 -14.19
C ARG A 178 -19.86 10.38 -12.86
N LEU A 179 -19.08 10.02 -11.84
CA LEU A 179 -19.17 10.64 -10.53
C LEU A 179 -18.88 12.15 -10.58
N SER A 180 -17.98 12.58 -11.46
CA SER A 180 -17.67 14.00 -11.70
C SER A 180 -18.91 14.78 -12.10
N ASP A 181 -19.68 14.26 -13.06
CA ASP A 181 -20.83 14.96 -13.64
C ASP A 181 -21.95 15.13 -12.58
N LEU A 182 -22.14 14.12 -11.74
CA LEU A 182 -23.05 14.20 -10.60
C LEU A 182 -22.60 15.26 -9.59
N ASN A 183 -21.30 15.28 -9.26
CA ASN A 183 -20.75 16.30 -8.36
C ASN A 183 -20.85 17.72 -8.93
N ASP A 184 -20.62 17.89 -10.23
CA ASP A 184 -20.78 19.17 -10.92
C ASP A 184 -22.23 19.65 -10.89
N ALA A 185 -23.20 18.75 -10.99
CA ALA A 185 -24.62 19.07 -10.82
C ALA A 185 -25.03 19.37 -9.37
N ILE A 186 -24.37 18.75 -8.38
CA ILE A 186 -24.61 19.00 -6.94
C ILE A 186 -24.14 20.41 -6.55
N ARG A 187 -22.98 20.86 -7.02
CA ARG A 187 -22.35 22.15 -6.64
C ARG A 187 -23.29 23.36 -6.70
N PRO A 188 -23.96 23.69 -7.83
CA PRO A 188 -24.83 24.86 -7.89
C PRO A 188 -26.05 24.75 -6.96
N LEU A 189 -26.56 23.54 -6.72
CA LEU A 189 -27.68 23.32 -5.81
C LEU A 189 -27.24 23.43 -4.34
N LEU A 190 -26.02 23.01 -4.02
CA LEU A 190 -25.40 23.21 -2.72
C LEU A 190 -25.19 24.70 -2.42
N ASP A 191 -24.72 25.47 -3.41
CA ASP A 191 -24.61 26.93 -3.28
C ASP A 191 -25.97 27.58 -3.03
N GLN A 192 -27.01 27.18 -3.76
CA GLN A 192 -28.38 27.63 -3.51
C GLN A 192 -28.86 27.29 -2.08
N LEU A 193 -28.58 26.08 -1.60
CA LEU A 193 -28.94 25.63 -0.26
C LEU A 193 -28.26 26.50 0.81
N ASN A 194 -26.98 26.82 0.63
CA ASN A 194 -26.20 27.60 1.58
C ASN A 194 -26.56 29.10 1.55
N ASN A 195 -26.95 29.64 0.40
CA ASN A 195 -27.38 31.03 0.24
C ASN A 195 -28.86 31.26 0.60
N ARG A 196 -29.64 30.21 0.83
CA ARG A 196 -31.04 30.33 1.24
C ARG A 196 -31.15 30.79 2.69
N THR A 197 -31.88 31.88 2.92
CA THR A 197 -32.21 32.39 4.25
C THR A 197 -32.95 31.36 5.10
N MET A 198 -32.44 31.11 6.30
CA MET A 198 -33.07 30.23 7.28
C MET A 198 -34.07 31.01 8.13
N TYR A 199 -35.34 30.60 8.11
CA TYR A 199 -36.42 31.28 8.85
C TYR A 199 -36.10 31.52 10.33
N ALA A 200 -35.50 30.54 11.01
CA ALA A 200 -35.19 30.63 12.44
C ALA A 200 -34.07 31.62 12.79
N TYR A 201 -33.23 32.01 11.81
CA TYR A 201 -32.06 32.85 12.03
C TYR A 201 -32.16 34.21 11.32
N GLY A 202 -33.04 34.35 10.32
CA GLY A 202 -33.12 35.56 9.49
C GLY A 202 -31.93 35.74 8.54
N MET A 203 -31.00 34.78 8.51
CA MET A 203 -29.78 34.78 7.71
C MET A 203 -29.64 33.46 6.96
N SER A 204 -28.92 33.48 5.84
CA SER A 204 -28.49 32.28 5.14
C SER A 204 -27.40 31.53 5.91
N ARG A 205 -27.15 30.28 5.52
CA ARG A 205 -26.07 29.48 6.14
C ARG A 205 -24.71 30.11 5.83
N ARG A 206 -24.54 30.65 4.62
CA ARG A 206 -23.30 31.33 4.19
C ARG A 206 -23.05 32.60 5.02
N GLU A 207 -24.04 33.48 5.16
CA GLU A 207 -23.90 34.69 5.98
C GLU A 207 -23.56 34.35 7.43
N LEU A 208 -24.23 33.34 8.00
CA LEU A 208 -23.93 32.91 9.36
C LEU A 208 -22.52 32.31 9.47
N PHE A 209 -22.07 31.52 8.49
CA PHE A 209 -20.70 31.01 8.42
C PHE A 209 -19.66 32.12 8.42
N GLU A 210 -19.85 33.13 7.56
CA GLU A 210 -18.96 34.29 7.47
C GLU A 210 -18.91 35.06 8.78
N GLN A 211 -20.02 35.13 9.52
CA GLN A 211 -20.10 35.85 10.79
C GLN A 211 -19.51 35.08 11.98
N VAL A 212 -19.68 33.75 12.06
CA VAL A 212 -19.33 32.99 13.27
C VAL A 212 -18.26 31.94 13.09
N ASP A 213 -18.17 31.28 11.94
CA ASP A 213 -17.30 30.11 11.75
C ASP A 213 -15.98 30.47 11.05
N ARG A 214 -16.02 31.32 10.02
CA ARG A 214 -14.88 31.56 9.11
C ARG A 214 -13.58 31.92 9.85
N ASP A 215 -13.65 32.87 10.77
CA ASP A 215 -12.48 33.35 11.52
C ASP A 215 -12.15 32.46 12.74
N ALA A 216 -13.06 31.55 13.12
CA ALA A 216 -12.89 30.63 14.24
C ALA A 216 -12.27 29.28 13.81
N LEU A 217 -12.28 28.95 12.52
CA LEU A 217 -11.64 27.74 12.00
C LEU A 217 -10.12 27.86 12.04
N LYS A 218 -9.45 26.74 12.34
CA LYS A 218 -7.99 26.64 12.25
C LYS A 218 -7.55 26.64 10.79
N PRO A 219 -6.35 27.13 10.45
CA PRO A 219 -5.85 27.10 9.08
C PRO A 219 -5.64 25.66 8.59
N LEU A 220 -5.84 25.45 7.28
CA LEU A 220 -5.52 24.18 6.64
C LEU A 220 -3.99 23.95 6.63
N PRO A 221 -3.53 22.69 6.80
CA PRO A 221 -2.13 22.35 6.57
C PRO A 221 -1.69 22.68 5.14
N LYS A 222 -0.39 22.99 4.95
CA LYS A 222 0.19 23.32 3.64
C LYS A 222 0.06 22.18 2.62
N TYR A 223 0.12 20.93 3.09
CA TYR A 223 0.07 19.74 2.24
C TYR A 223 -1.20 18.93 2.55
N PRO A 224 -1.87 18.38 1.53
CA PRO A 224 -3.04 17.55 1.73
C PRO A 224 -2.67 16.25 2.47
N PHE A 225 -3.65 15.65 3.11
CA PHE A 225 -3.49 14.36 3.76
C PHE A 225 -3.32 13.25 2.71
N VAL A 226 -2.30 12.41 2.89
CA VAL A 226 -2.07 11.25 2.02
C VAL A 226 -2.68 10.03 2.70
N PHE A 227 -3.76 9.50 2.11
CA PHE A 227 -4.38 8.29 2.62
C PHE A 227 -3.41 7.11 2.60
N ALA A 228 -3.36 6.41 3.73
CA ALA A 228 -2.56 5.20 3.89
C ALA A 228 -3.39 4.11 4.56
N THR A 229 -3.29 2.86 4.09
CA THR A 229 -3.84 1.69 4.77
C THR A 229 -2.76 0.99 5.58
N TRP A 230 -3.18 0.26 6.61
CA TRP A 230 -2.27 -0.49 7.48
C TRP A 230 -2.62 -1.98 7.47
N LYS A 231 -1.60 -2.82 7.30
CA LYS A 231 -1.74 -4.27 7.30
C LYS A 231 -0.64 -4.92 8.12
N ARG A 232 -0.96 -5.98 8.87
CA ARG A 232 0.06 -6.85 9.46
C ARG A 232 0.54 -7.87 8.42
N ALA A 233 1.85 -8.00 8.28
CA ALA A 233 2.46 -9.01 7.43
C ALA A 233 3.54 -9.76 8.22
N LYS A 234 3.73 -11.05 7.92
CA LYS A 234 4.85 -11.82 8.43
C LYS A 234 5.97 -11.79 7.39
N VAL A 235 7.20 -11.57 7.83
CA VAL A 235 8.37 -11.63 6.95
C VAL A 235 8.69 -13.10 6.64
N SER A 236 8.64 -13.44 5.36
CA SER A 236 8.92 -14.77 4.84
C SER A 236 10.43 -15.11 4.91
N PRO A 237 10.82 -16.40 4.86
CA PRO A 237 12.23 -16.83 4.90
C PRO A 237 13.10 -16.26 3.77
N ASP A 238 12.48 -15.88 2.66
CA ASP A 238 13.10 -15.21 1.53
C ASP A 238 13.23 -13.69 1.74
N TYR A 239 13.14 -13.18 2.98
CA TYR A 239 13.24 -11.77 3.37
C TYR A 239 12.24 -10.82 2.67
N HIS A 240 11.07 -11.34 2.26
CA HIS A 240 9.99 -10.55 1.67
C HIS A 240 8.70 -10.55 2.52
N ILE A 241 7.88 -9.52 2.31
CA ILE A 241 6.50 -9.43 2.77
C ILE A 241 5.56 -9.45 1.55
N SER A 242 4.35 -10.00 1.72
CA SER A 242 3.32 -10.01 0.68
C SER A 242 2.29 -8.90 0.89
N LEU A 243 2.10 -8.07 -0.13
CA LEU A 243 1.11 -6.99 -0.19
C LEU A 243 0.47 -6.99 -1.57
N ASP A 244 -0.87 -7.11 -1.64
CA ASP A 244 -1.66 -7.04 -2.87
C ASP A 244 -1.10 -7.89 -4.03
N THR A 245 -0.70 -9.13 -3.75
CA THR A 245 -0.06 -10.08 -4.70
C THR A 245 1.33 -9.67 -5.21
N HIS A 246 1.94 -8.63 -4.65
CA HIS A 246 3.33 -8.24 -4.88
C HIS A 246 4.20 -8.53 -3.64
N TYR A 247 5.51 -8.72 -3.83
CA TYR A 247 6.44 -9.02 -2.75
C TYR A 247 7.47 -7.91 -2.57
N TYR A 248 7.59 -7.38 -1.36
CA TYR A 248 8.55 -6.33 -1.04
C TYR A 248 9.57 -6.85 -0.05
N SER A 249 10.85 -6.63 -0.34
CA SER A 249 11.93 -7.04 0.55
C SER A 249 11.97 -6.20 1.83
N VAL A 250 12.45 -6.79 2.91
CA VAL A 250 12.82 -6.10 4.16
C VAL A 250 14.20 -6.60 4.58
N PRO A 251 14.92 -5.88 5.46
CA PRO A 251 16.23 -6.36 5.89
C PRO A 251 16.16 -7.78 6.48
N TYR A 252 17.04 -8.67 6.01
CA TYR A 252 16.96 -10.11 6.26
C TYR A 252 16.97 -10.52 7.74
N TRP A 253 17.52 -9.70 8.62
CA TRP A 253 17.50 -9.96 10.07
C TRP A 253 16.09 -9.85 10.68
N HIS A 254 15.10 -9.33 9.94
CA HIS A 254 13.69 -9.32 10.36
C HIS A 254 12.89 -10.55 9.89
N VAL A 255 13.52 -11.56 9.29
CA VAL A 255 12.84 -12.81 8.88
C VAL A 255 12.12 -13.46 10.06
N GLY A 256 10.87 -13.89 9.84
CA GLY A 256 10.03 -14.54 10.85
C GLY A 256 9.26 -13.57 11.75
N HIS A 257 9.65 -12.30 11.83
CA HIS A 257 8.94 -11.29 12.60
C HIS A 257 7.63 -10.84 11.93
N GLN A 258 6.70 -10.36 12.76
CA GLN A 258 5.51 -9.64 12.28
C GLN A 258 5.83 -8.16 12.17
N VAL A 259 5.47 -7.57 11.03
CA VAL A 259 5.69 -6.16 10.71
C VAL A 259 4.38 -5.47 10.36
N MET A 260 4.34 -4.15 10.56
CA MET A 260 3.25 -3.30 10.12
C MET A 260 3.61 -2.69 8.76
N VAL A 261 2.74 -2.87 7.78
CA VAL A 261 2.91 -2.34 6.43
C VAL A 261 1.94 -1.19 6.27
N LYS A 262 2.47 0.00 6.01
CA LYS A 262 1.71 1.20 5.66
C LYS A 262 1.79 1.39 4.15
N THR A 263 0.63 1.44 3.51
CA THR A 263 0.53 1.48 2.05
C THR A 263 -0.21 2.75 1.62
N THR A 264 0.44 3.59 0.83
CA THR A 264 -0.20 4.73 0.15
C THR A 264 -0.46 4.39 -1.33
N GLU A 265 -0.90 5.36 -2.12
CA GLU A 265 -1.03 5.19 -3.57
C GLU A 265 0.30 4.85 -4.24
N HIS A 266 1.41 5.47 -3.80
CA HIS A 266 2.71 5.39 -4.47
C HIS A 266 3.82 4.74 -3.64
N LEU A 267 3.62 4.53 -2.35
CA LEU A 267 4.67 4.05 -1.44
C LEU A 267 4.18 2.90 -0.57
N VAL A 268 5.13 2.02 -0.23
CA VAL A 268 5.00 0.97 0.78
C VAL A 268 6.07 1.20 1.82
N GLU A 269 5.66 1.48 3.05
CA GLU A 269 6.54 1.65 4.19
C GLU A 269 6.35 0.47 5.15
N VAL A 270 7.44 -0.13 5.62
CA VAL A 270 7.39 -1.26 6.54
C VAL A 270 7.97 -0.85 7.88
N PHE A 271 7.27 -1.18 8.94
CA PHE A 271 7.61 -0.84 10.32
C PHE A 271 7.73 -2.09 11.18
N TYR A 272 8.77 -2.13 12.00
CA TYR A 272 8.95 -3.10 13.07
C TYR A 272 9.17 -2.32 14.37
N ASP A 273 8.38 -2.63 15.40
CA ASP A 273 8.43 -1.93 16.70
C ASP A 273 8.40 -0.39 16.60
N ASN A 274 7.43 0.13 15.82
CA ASN A 274 7.26 1.56 15.50
C ASN A 274 8.44 2.24 14.78
N GLN A 275 9.51 1.53 14.43
CA GLN A 275 10.60 2.04 13.60
C GLN A 275 10.39 1.63 12.15
N ARG A 276 10.56 2.58 11.22
CA ARG A 276 10.52 2.28 9.77
C ARG A 276 11.78 1.52 9.37
N ILE A 277 11.62 0.30 8.88
CA ILE A 277 12.72 -0.60 8.49
C ILE A 277 12.92 -0.67 6.97
N ALA A 278 11.89 -0.35 6.18
CA ALA A 278 11.98 -0.36 4.71
C ALA A 278 11.01 0.64 4.08
N THR A 279 11.34 1.10 2.88
CA THR A 279 10.47 1.94 2.05
C THR A 279 10.66 1.56 0.59
N HIS A 280 9.55 1.40 -0.13
CA HIS A 280 9.53 1.02 -1.55
C HIS A 280 8.54 1.88 -2.31
N ALA A 281 8.82 2.12 -3.59
CA ALA A 281 7.79 2.55 -4.52
C ALA A 281 6.75 1.41 -4.67
N ARG A 282 5.46 1.75 -4.66
CA ARG A 282 4.39 0.78 -4.81
C ARG A 282 4.32 0.31 -6.26
N SER A 283 4.36 -1.00 -6.45
CA SER A 283 4.15 -1.68 -7.72
C SER A 283 2.81 -2.42 -7.69
N MET A 284 2.04 -2.26 -8.77
CA MET A 284 0.78 -2.98 -9.00
C MET A 284 0.96 -4.26 -9.82
N THR A 285 2.19 -4.58 -10.24
CA THR A 285 2.48 -5.77 -11.05
C THR A 285 2.38 -7.03 -10.18
N PRO A 286 1.45 -7.95 -10.45
CA PRO A 286 1.25 -9.13 -9.60
C PRO A 286 2.40 -10.13 -9.73
N TYR A 287 2.64 -10.91 -8.68
CA TYR A 287 3.61 -12.01 -8.59
C TYR A 287 5.06 -11.62 -8.89
N ARG A 288 5.43 -10.35 -8.67
CA ARG A 288 6.80 -9.85 -8.81
C ARG A 288 7.38 -9.46 -7.45
N HIS A 289 8.71 -9.36 -7.43
CA HIS A 289 9.48 -8.98 -6.25
C HIS A 289 10.15 -7.63 -6.48
N THR A 290 9.98 -6.72 -5.53
CA THR A 290 10.76 -5.48 -5.39
C THR A 290 11.80 -5.70 -4.29
N THR A 291 13.03 -5.97 -4.71
CA THR A 291 14.14 -6.32 -3.81
C THR A 291 15.20 -5.22 -3.77
N LEU A 292 15.45 -4.66 -2.58
CA LEU A 292 16.60 -3.77 -2.37
C LEU A 292 17.84 -4.60 -2.06
N ASP A 293 18.97 -4.24 -2.66
CA ASP A 293 20.21 -5.02 -2.51
C ASP A 293 20.70 -5.09 -1.05
N HIS A 294 20.55 -4.01 -0.29
CA HIS A 294 20.96 -3.95 1.13
C HIS A 294 20.02 -4.73 2.07
N HIS A 295 18.88 -5.24 1.57
CA HIS A 295 18.02 -6.13 2.35
C HIS A 295 18.49 -7.58 2.34
N MET A 296 19.32 -7.97 1.38
CA MET A 296 19.78 -9.35 1.23
C MET A 296 20.86 -9.70 2.27
N PRO A 297 20.94 -10.96 2.72
CA PRO A 297 22.12 -11.47 3.40
C PRO A 297 23.38 -11.30 2.53
N PRO A 298 24.56 -11.07 3.13
CA PRO A 298 25.81 -10.88 2.38
C PRO A 298 26.11 -12.01 1.39
N GLU A 299 25.78 -13.26 1.74
CA GLU A 299 26.00 -14.42 0.87
C GLU A 299 25.11 -14.42 -0.38
N HIS A 300 23.83 -14.04 -0.22
CA HIS A 300 22.88 -13.94 -1.33
C HIS A 300 23.21 -12.77 -2.25
N TRP A 301 23.59 -11.63 -1.66
CA TRP A 301 24.04 -10.46 -2.40
C TRP A 301 25.30 -10.77 -3.23
N ALA A 302 26.28 -11.48 -2.63
CA ALA A 302 27.49 -11.91 -3.32
C ALA A 302 27.21 -12.92 -4.43
N TYR A 303 26.16 -13.74 -4.30
CA TYR A 303 25.71 -14.64 -5.37
C TYR A 303 25.04 -13.86 -6.52
N LYS A 304 24.13 -12.94 -6.21
CA LYS A 304 23.39 -12.14 -7.21
C LYS A 304 24.31 -11.27 -8.09
N ARG A 305 25.45 -10.81 -7.55
CA ARG A 305 26.44 -10.03 -8.30
C ARG A 305 27.36 -10.85 -9.20
N GLN A 306 27.23 -12.17 -9.22
CA GLN A 306 28.06 -13.01 -10.09
C GLN A 306 27.64 -12.83 -11.55
N SER A 307 28.60 -12.43 -12.37
CA SER A 307 28.43 -12.35 -13.82
C SER A 307 29.60 -13.04 -14.53
N LYS A 308 29.38 -13.44 -15.78
CA LYS A 308 30.44 -14.01 -16.62
C LYS A 308 31.64 -13.06 -16.73
N GLU A 309 31.38 -11.77 -16.89
CA GLU A 309 32.38 -10.71 -16.99
C GLU A 309 33.21 -10.62 -15.70
N THR A 310 32.59 -10.71 -14.53
CA THR A 310 33.33 -10.70 -13.26
C THR A 310 34.27 -11.90 -13.10
N PHE A 311 33.85 -13.09 -13.54
CA PHE A 311 34.71 -14.28 -13.51
C PHE A 311 35.85 -14.20 -14.55
N LEU A 312 35.59 -13.67 -15.74
CA LEU A 312 36.62 -13.47 -16.77
C LEU A 312 37.65 -12.41 -16.35
N ALA A 313 37.19 -11.28 -15.79
CA ALA A 313 38.07 -10.24 -15.27
C ALA A 313 38.98 -10.76 -14.14
N TRP A 314 38.42 -11.54 -13.21
CA TRP A 314 39.20 -12.22 -12.17
C TRP A 314 40.23 -13.19 -12.77
N ALA A 315 39.83 -14.01 -13.75
CA ALA A 315 40.73 -14.98 -14.37
C ALA A 315 41.89 -14.30 -15.12
N HIS A 316 41.60 -13.18 -15.79
CA HIS A 316 42.61 -12.37 -16.48
C HIS A 316 43.65 -11.78 -15.52
N GLN A 317 43.29 -11.43 -14.29
CA GLN A 317 44.24 -10.94 -13.28
C GLN A 317 45.22 -12.02 -12.82
N ILE A 318 44.83 -13.30 -12.87
CA ILE A 318 45.72 -14.42 -12.51
C ILE A 318 46.65 -14.77 -13.67
N GLY A 319 46.12 -14.88 -14.88
CA GLY A 319 46.93 -15.13 -16.08
C GLY A 319 46.14 -15.67 -17.28
N PRO A 320 46.80 -15.73 -18.46
CA PRO A 320 46.17 -16.10 -19.71
C PRO A 320 45.62 -17.54 -19.72
N HIS A 321 46.28 -18.48 -19.07
CA HIS A 321 45.84 -19.88 -19.05
C HIS A 321 44.63 -20.09 -18.12
N THR A 322 44.57 -19.34 -17.01
CA THR A 322 43.38 -19.32 -16.14
C THR A 322 42.19 -18.69 -16.87
N HIS A 323 42.39 -17.62 -17.63
CA HIS A 323 41.35 -17.03 -18.47
C HIS A 323 40.78 -18.04 -19.48
N THR A 324 41.64 -18.74 -20.22
CA THR A 324 41.23 -19.78 -21.18
C THR A 324 40.45 -20.91 -20.51
N GLN A 325 40.81 -21.32 -19.29
CA GLN A 325 40.04 -22.30 -18.52
C GLN A 325 38.64 -21.82 -18.18
N VAL A 326 38.53 -20.58 -17.68
CA VAL A 326 37.24 -19.99 -17.31
C VAL A 326 36.34 -19.85 -18.53
N GLU A 327 36.86 -19.38 -19.67
CA GLU A 327 36.12 -19.36 -20.94
C GLU A 327 35.66 -20.75 -21.36
N THR A 328 36.54 -21.76 -21.28
CA THR A 328 36.22 -23.13 -21.68
C THR A 328 35.13 -23.73 -20.80
N ILE A 329 35.14 -23.44 -19.50
CA ILE A 329 34.08 -23.86 -18.56
C ILE A 329 32.75 -23.22 -18.94
N PHE A 330 32.72 -21.91 -19.26
CA PHE A 330 31.49 -21.26 -19.74
C PHE A 330 31.01 -21.86 -21.07
N LYS A 331 31.90 -22.06 -22.05
CA LYS A 331 31.56 -22.66 -23.36
C LYS A 331 31.05 -24.11 -23.24
N SER A 332 31.43 -24.82 -22.17
CA SER A 332 31.01 -26.21 -21.93
C SER A 332 29.62 -26.36 -21.28
N LYS A 333 28.97 -25.25 -20.91
CA LYS A 333 27.67 -25.25 -20.20
C LYS A 333 26.62 -24.53 -21.03
N ASP A 334 25.41 -25.07 -21.01
CA ASP A 334 24.26 -24.48 -21.74
C ASP A 334 23.80 -23.17 -21.08
N HIS A 335 24.04 -23.00 -19.78
CA HIS A 335 23.73 -21.80 -19.03
C HIS A 335 24.90 -21.36 -18.14
N ASP A 336 25.21 -20.06 -18.16
CA ASP A 336 26.33 -19.47 -17.40
C ASP A 336 26.25 -19.76 -15.88
N GLU A 337 25.05 -19.82 -15.30
CA GLU A 337 24.85 -20.12 -13.88
C GLU A 337 25.37 -21.52 -13.48
N GLN A 338 25.36 -22.48 -14.41
CA GLN A 338 25.91 -23.82 -14.15
C GLN A 338 27.43 -23.80 -14.00
N ALA A 339 28.11 -22.81 -14.59
CA ALA A 339 29.55 -22.63 -14.46
C ALA A 339 29.93 -21.97 -13.13
N PHE A 340 29.08 -21.12 -12.54
CA PHE A 340 29.39 -20.31 -11.36
C PHE A 340 29.90 -21.13 -10.17
N ARG A 341 29.26 -22.26 -9.86
CA ARG A 341 29.72 -23.15 -8.76
C ARG A 341 31.13 -23.70 -9.00
N SER A 342 31.44 -24.09 -10.24
CA SER A 342 32.76 -24.60 -10.59
C SER A 342 33.81 -23.49 -10.50
N LEU A 343 33.50 -22.30 -11.02
CA LEU A 343 34.39 -21.14 -11.03
C LEU A 343 34.67 -20.58 -9.64
N LYS A 344 33.67 -20.56 -8.75
CA LYS A 344 33.87 -20.25 -7.33
C LYS A 344 34.78 -21.29 -6.64
N GLY A 345 34.68 -22.55 -7.07
CA GLY A 345 35.65 -23.59 -6.71
C GLY A 345 37.08 -23.25 -7.14
N LEU A 346 37.27 -22.76 -8.38
CA LEU A 346 38.58 -22.31 -8.88
C LEU A 346 39.11 -21.10 -8.09
N GLN A 347 38.26 -20.12 -7.78
CA GLN A 347 38.62 -18.99 -6.91
C GLN A 347 39.13 -19.47 -5.56
N ASN A 348 38.45 -20.42 -4.93
CA ASN A 348 38.91 -21.02 -3.68
C ASN A 348 40.25 -21.77 -3.80
N LEU A 349 40.54 -22.40 -4.95
CA LEU A 349 41.85 -23.02 -5.20
C LEU A 349 42.95 -21.96 -5.32
N ALA A 350 42.67 -20.82 -5.97
CA ALA A 350 43.59 -19.69 -6.04
C ALA A 350 43.93 -19.16 -4.64
N THR A 351 42.93 -18.98 -3.79
CA THR A 351 43.13 -18.50 -2.41
C THR A 351 43.93 -19.50 -1.57
N ARG A 352 43.76 -20.81 -1.79
CA ARG A 352 44.44 -21.86 -1.00
C ARG A 352 45.86 -22.16 -1.46
N HIS A 353 46.13 -22.16 -2.76
CA HIS A 353 47.41 -22.59 -3.34
C HIS A 353 48.24 -21.45 -3.93
N GLY A 354 47.68 -20.24 -4.03
CA GLY A 354 48.31 -19.09 -4.67
C GLY A 354 48.03 -18.99 -6.16
N SER A 355 48.00 -17.75 -6.68
CA SER A 355 47.66 -17.45 -8.08
C SER A 355 48.64 -18.07 -9.08
N GLU A 356 49.94 -18.07 -8.78
CA GLU A 356 50.98 -18.61 -9.67
C GLU A 356 50.86 -20.12 -9.86
N ARG A 357 50.60 -20.85 -8.76
CA ARG A 357 50.38 -22.30 -8.82
C ARG A 357 49.12 -22.65 -9.59
N LEU A 358 48.05 -21.87 -9.41
CA LEU A 358 46.82 -22.06 -10.17
C LEU A 358 47.06 -21.82 -11.67
N GLU A 359 47.80 -20.78 -12.05
CA GLU A 359 48.12 -20.50 -13.45
C GLU A 359 48.93 -21.62 -14.09
N ASN A 360 49.92 -22.17 -13.38
CA ASN A 360 50.69 -23.32 -13.85
C ASN A 360 49.84 -24.59 -13.97
N ALA A 361 48.92 -24.82 -13.03
CA ALA A 361 47.95 -25.92 -13.12
C ALA A 361 47.02 -25.75 -14.32
N CYS A 362 46.52 -24.53 -14.57
CA CYS A 362 45.71 -24.19 -15.73
C CYS A 362 46.48 -24.38 -17.03
N LYS A 363 47.76 -23.96 -17.08
CA LYS A 363 48.65 -24.19 -18.24
C LYS A 363 48.76 -25.67 -18.56
N ARG A 364 49.11 -26.50 -17.57
CA ARG A 364 49.20 -27.95 -17.72
C ARG A 364 47.87 -28.57 -18.17
N ALA A 365 46.76 -28.16 -17.56
CA ALA A 365 45.44 -28.67 -17.91
C ALA A 365 45.05 -28.30 -19.35
N ASN A 366 45.33 -27.07 -19.78
CA ASN A 366 45.08 -26.61 -21.15
C ASN A 366 45.92 -27.39 -22.17
N THR A 367 47.20 -27.64 -21.89
CA THR A 367 48.08 -28.45 -22.76
C THR A 367 47.55 -29.88 -22.93
N LEU A 368 46.92 -30.44 -21.91
CA LEU A 368 46.34 -31.79 -21.94
C LEU A 368 44.88 -31.83 -22.40
N GLY A 369 44.31 -30.72 -22.85
CA GLY A 369 42.89 -30.64 -23.27
C GLY A 369 41.90 -30.88 -22.12
N MET A 370 42.33 -30.71 -20.87
CA MET A 370 41.53 -30.97 -19.68
C MET A 370 40.96 -29.67 -19.12
N SER A 371 39.65 -29.60 -18.92
CA SER A 371 39.00 -28.48 -18.22
C SER A 371 38.18 -28.92 -17.01
N GLY A 372 37.97 -27.99 -16.07
CA GLY A 372 37.07 -28.15 -14.92
C GLY A 372 37.73 -28.31 -13.55
N TYR A 373 36.98 -27.95 -12.51
CA TYR A 373 37.43 -27.84 -11.11
C TYR A 373 38.11 -29.11 -10.56
N ARG A 374 37.50 -30.30 -10.75
CA ARG A 374 38.03 -31.54 -10.16
C ARG A 374 39.44 -31.87 -10.67
N ARG A 375 39.70 -31.61 -11.96
CA ARG A 375 40.99 -31.89 -12.60
C ARG A 375 42.06 -30.91 -12.13
N LEU A 376 41.74 -29.63 -12.06
CA LEU A 376 42.65 -28.61 -11.52
C LEU A 376 42.97 -28.86 -10.03
N LYS A 377 41.96 -29.25 -9.24
CA LYS A 377 42.17 -29.66 -7.84
C LYS A 377 43.14 -30.83 -7.74
N HIS A 378 42.99 -31.86 -8.57
CA HIS A 378 43.87 -33.02 -8.58
C HIS A 378 45.32 -32.64 -8.95
N ILE A 379 45.51 -31.80 -9.98
CA ILE A 379 46.84 -31.31 -10.38
C ILE A 379 47.54 -30.59 -9.22
N LEU A 380 46.84 -29.69 -8.54
CA LEU A 380 47.37 -28.91 -7.43
C LEU A 380 47.64 -29.76 -6.16
N GLN A 381 46.79 -30.75 -5.88
CA GLN A 381 46.96 -31.65 -4.74
C GLN A 381 48.18 -32.56 -4.90
N HIS A 382 48.45 -33.02 -6.12
CA HIS A 382 49.56 -33.91 -6.43
C HIS A 382 50.82 -33.17 -6.91
N HIS A 383 50.87 -31.83 -6.77
CA HIS A 383 52.00 -30.98 -7.15
C HIS A 383 52.44 -31.12 -8.62
N LEU A 384 51.53 -31.59 -9.48
CA LEU A 384 51.80 -31.80 -10.91
C LEU A 384 51.95 -30.48 -11.67
N ASP A 385 51.56 -29.37 -11.04
CA ASP A 385 51.80 -28.00 -11.51
C ASP A 385 53.29 -27.62 -11.57
N GLN A 386 54.15 -28.35 -10.85
CA GLN A 386 55.60 -28.07 -10.75
C GLN A 386 56.45 -29.00 -11.62
N THR A 387 55.83 -30.00 -12.25
CA THR A 387 56.53 -30.97 -13.10
C THR A 387 56.46 -30.52 -14.57
N PRO A 388 57.59 -30.53 -15.32
CA PRO A 388 57.55 -30.21 -16.74
C PRO A 388 56.61 -31.14 -17.51
N VAL A 389 55.83 -30.56 -18.42
CA VAL A 389 54.98 -31.30 -19.35
C VAL A 389 55.82 -31.58 -20.59
N PHE A 390 56.21 -32.83 -20.79
CA PHE A 390 56.80 -33.27 -22.06
C PHE A 390 55.65 -33.47 -23.06
N VAL A 391 55.52 -32.53 -23.99
CA VAL A 391 54.68 -32.75 -25.18
C VAL A 391 55.61 -33.36 -26.23
N GLU A 392 55.41 -34.62 -26.56
CA GLU A 392 56.03 -35.18 -27.77
C GLU A 392 55.48 -34.41 -28.97
N VAL A 393 56.34 -33.62 -29.61
CA VAL A 393 56.06 -33.05 -30.92
C VAL A 393 55.99 -34.25 -31.88
N PRO A 394 54.89 -34.49 -32.61
CA PRO A 394 54.90 -35.49 -33.65
C PRO A 394 55.96 -35.04 -34.66
N ALA A 395 57.02 -35.82 -34.82
CA ALA A 395 57.97 -35.60 -35.89
C ALA A 395 57.16 -35.61 -37.21
N LEU A 396 57.26 -34.53 -37.98
CA LEU A 396 56.82 -34.53 -39.38
C LEU A 396 57.41 -35.77 -40.06
N PRO A 397 56.63 -36.61 -40.75
CA PRO A 397 57.21 -37.72 -41.49
C PRO A 397 58.13 -37.14 -42.56
N SER A 398 59.43 -37.34 -42.41
CA SER A 398 60.42 -37.09 -43.45
C SER A 398 60.10 -38.03 -44.61
N SER A 399 59.56 -37.50 -45.70
CA SER A 399 59.36 -38.24 -46.94
C SER A 399 60.69 -38.37 -47.68
N ASP A 400 61.63 -39.16 -47.13
CA ASP A 400 62.76 -39.69 -47.89
C ASP A 400 62.46 -41.14 -48.23
N HIS A 401 61.76 -41.33 -49.36
CA HIS A 401 61.63 -42.64 -49.99
C HIS A 401 62.86 -42.90 -50.86
N GLU A 402 63.47 -44.07 -50.68
CA GLU A 402 64.67 -44.58 -51.37
C GLU A 402 64.52 -44.83 -52.89
N ASN A 403 63.42 -44.37 -53.52
CA ASN A 403 63.05 -44.72 -54.90
C ASN A 403 62.83 -43.53 -55.85
N VAL A 404 63.31 -42.32 -55.52
CA VAL A 404 63.29 -41.20 -56.47
C VAL A 404 64.59 -41.20 -57.29
N ARG A 405 64.55 -41.87 -58.45
CA ARG A 405 65.64 -41.87 -59.43
C ARG A 405 65.78 -40.46 -60.04
N GLY A 406 66.90 -39.81 -59.76
CA GLY A 406 67.24 -38.50 -60.30
C GLY A 406 67.57 -38.52 -61.80
N ARG A 407 67.50 -37.34 -62.43
CA ARG A 407 67.75 -37.04 -63.85
C ARG A 407 69.13 -37.47 -64.39
N ALA A 408 70.00 -38.06 -63.57
CA ALA A 408 71.32 -38.57 -63.97
C ALA A 408 71.28 -40.02 -64.52
N TYR A 409 70.11 -40.66 -64.63
CA TYR A 409 69.97 -42.05 -65.10
C TYR A 409 69.76 -42.20 -66.62
N TYR A 410 69.72 -41.11 -67.39
CA TYR A 410 69.67 -41.16 -68.85
C TYR A 410 70.84 -40.36 -69.43
N ASN A 411 71.93 -41.06 -69.76
CA ASN A 411 72.93 -40.68 -70.75
C ASN A 411 73.22 -41.89 -71.62
#